data_AF-A0A930FGT0-F1
#
_entry.id   AF-A0A930FGT0-F1
#
_cell.length_a   1.000
_cell.length_b   1.000
_cell.length_c   1.000
_cell.angle_alpha   90.00
_cell.angle_beta   90.00
_cell.angle_gamma   90.00
#
_symmetry.space_group_name_H-M   'P 1'
#
loop_
_entity.id
_entity.type
_entity.pdbx_description
1 polymer ?
#
loop_
_entity_poly.entity_id
_entity_poly.type
_entity_poly.pdbx_seq_one_letter_code
_entity_poly.pdbx_strand_id
1 'polypeptide(L)'
;MKRTKIVCTIGPASEAPEKLAALAEAGMNVARLNFSHGDHEEHLARINTIKKIRKETGRVIAILLDTKGPEIRTHDMENGAIEFHTGDVVRISMTEVLGTKEKFSITYPELINDVKPGSIILVDDGLVGLAVTEVDHANGEIVCVVNNSGVVKNKKGINVPGVKTKLPGITEKDRADIIFGIENDIDFIAASFVRRASDVQEIRDLLKEHNATHIQIIPKIENQEGIDNIDEILALSDGLMVARGDMGVEIAAEEVPIVQKMLIKKCNTLGKPVITATQMLDSMQRNPRPTRAEVGDVANAIFDGTDAVMLSGESAAGDFPVEAVRTMANICVRTEQEIRVRDKFKLKA
;
A
#
# COMPACT_ATOMS: atom_id res chain seq x y z
N MET A 1 1.59 -11.84 26.67
CA MET A 1 2.44 -10.92 25.88
C MET A 1 2.06 -11.07 24.42
N LYS A 2 1.77 -9.95 23.75
CA LYS A 2 1.38 -9.86 22.34
C LYS A 2 2.51 -10.37 21.44
N ARG A 3 2.20 -11.19 20.43
CA ARG A 3 3.16 -11.73 19.46
C ARG A 3 3.15 -10.95 18.14
N THR A 4 1.96 -10.80 17.56
CA THR A 4 1.69 -10.06 16.32
C THR A 4 2.07 -8.59 16.51
N LYS A 5 2.91 -8.07 15.62
CA LYS A 5 3.41 -6.70 15.68
C LYS A 5 2.37 -5.72 15.12
N ILE A 6 2.46 -4.46 15.52
CA ILE A 6 1.59 -3.40 15.01
C ILE A 6 2.46 -2.35 14.33
N VAL A 7 2.17 -2.11 13.05
CA VAL A 7 2.72 -1.01 12.26
C VAL A 7 1.71 0.13 12.30
N CYS A 8 2.14 1.34 12.63
CA CYS A 8 1.27 2.52 12.63
C CYS A 8 1.83 3.58 11.69
N THR A 9 1.00 4.09 10.79
CA THR A 9 1.37 5.24 9.97
C THR A 9 1.36 6.51 10.82
N ILE A 10 2.46 7.27 10.79
CA ILE A 10 2.58 8.55 11.46
C ILE A 10 2.11 9.66 10.53
N GLY A 11 1.33 10.59 11.07
CA GLY A 11 0.80 11.74 10.34
C GLY A 11 0.32 12.84 11.29
N PRO A 12 -0.46 13.82 10.79
CA PRO A 12 -0.89 14.98 11.58
C PRO A 12 -1.57 14.65 12.92
N ALA A 13 -2.30 13.53 13.02
CA ALA A 13 -2.97 13.12 14.25
C ALA A 13 -2.03 12.46 15.29
N SER A 14 -0.80 12.11 14.90
CA SER A 14 0.11 11.29 15.71
C SER A 14 1.58 11.74 15.73
N GLU A 15 1.94 12.83 15.06
CA GLU A 15 3.32 13.32 14.99
C GLU A 15 3.78 14.07 16.26
N ALA A 16 2.85 14.58 17.07
CA ALA A 16 3.18 15.22 18.34
C ALA A 16 3.88 14.21 19.29
N PRO A 17 4.97 14.60 20.00
CA PRO A 17 5.72 13.69 20.85
C PRO A 17 4.87 12.93 21.88
N GLU A 18 3.89 13.60 22.50
CA GLU A 18 3.00 12.99 23.50
C GLU A 18 2.09 11.93 22.86
N LYS A 19 1.61 12.20 21.64
CA LYS A 19 0.77 11.25 20.89
C LYS A 19 1.58 10.05 20.44
N LEU A 20 2.79 10.24 19.91
CA LEU A 20 3.65 9.15 19.47
C LEU A 20 4.07 8.27 20.66
N ALA A 21 4.37 8.86 21.82
CA ALA A 21 4.62 8.13 23.06
C ALA A 21 3.39 7.32 23.49
N ALA A 22 2.18 7.87 23.38
CA ALA A 22 0.94 7.16 23.65
C ALA A 22 0.68 6.00 22.67
N LEU A 23 1.03 6.14 21.38
CA LEU A 23 0.97 5.02 20.42
C LEU A 23 1.95 3.91 20.80
N ALA A 24 3.18 4.28 21.19
CA ALA A 24 4.19 3.33 21.65
C ALA A 24 3.75 2.57 22.92
N GLU A 25 3.08 3.26 23.84
CA GLU A 25 2.49 2.64 25.04
C GLU A 25 1.31 1.73 24.69
N ALA A 26 0.44 2.15 23.77
CA ALA A 26 -0.71 1.39 23.32
C ALA A 26 -0.33 0.11 22.55
N GLY A 27 0.90 0.02 22.04
CA GLY A 27 1.47 -1.22 21.51
C GLY A 27 2.05 -1.14 20.09
N MET A 28 2.32 0.06 19.57
CA MET A 28 3.03 0.25 18.31
C MET A 28 4.43 -0.38 18.36
N ASN A 29 4.82 -1.06 17.28
CA ASN A 29 6.14 -1.69 17.12
C ASN A 29 6.95 -1.11 15.97
N VAL A 30 6.28 -0.60 14.94
CA VAL A 30 6.91 0.01 13.76
C VAL A 30 6.15 1.29 13.43
N ALA A 31 6.87 2.38 13.23
CA ALA A 31 6.36 3.64 12.75
C ALA A 31 6.55 3.71 11.22
N ARG A 32 5.44 3.68 10.48
CA ARG A 32 5.42 3.85 9.02
C ARG A 32 5.38 5.33 8.66
N LEU A 33 6.24 5.73 7.74
CA LEU A 33 6.27 7.05 7.12
C LEU A 33 5.89 6.90 5.66
N ASN A 34 4.79 7.52 5.24
CA ASN A 34 4.28 7.40 3.87
C ASN A 34 4.82 8.54 3.00
N PHE A 35 5.74 8.24 2.09
CA PHE A 35 6.40 9.24 1.24
C PHE A 35 5.59 9.63 -0.01
N SER A 36 4.38 9.09 -0.14
CA SER A 36 3.37 9.62 -1.06
C SER A 36 2.91 11.03 -0.68
N HIS A 37 3.10 11.42 0.58
CA HIS A 37 2.75 12.72 1.15
C HIS A 37 3.90 13.27 2.00
N GLY A 38 3.89 14.59 2.23
CA GLY A 38 4.93 15.28 2.98
C GLY A 38 6.24 15.38 2.21
N ASP A 39 7.11 16.28 2.67
CA ASP A 39 8.47 16.43 2.18
C ASP A 39 9.49 15.79 3.15
N HIS A 40 10.77 15.83 2.79
CA HIS A 40 11.85 15.29 3.62
C HIS A 40 12.00 16.02 4.95
N GLU A 41 11.65 17.30 5.04
CA GLU A 41 11.73 18.07 6.29
C GLU A 41 10.69 17.59 7.30
N GLU A 42 9.44 17.40 6.85
CA GLU A 42 8.35 16.85 7.64
C GLU A 42 8.68 15.44 8.14
N HIS A 43 9.19 14.56 7.26
CA HIS A 43 9.59 13.21 7.64
C HIS A 43 10.79 13.19 8.58
N LEU A 44 11.76 14.09 8.42
CA LEU A 44 12.90 14.22 9.33
C LEU A 44 12.45 14.58 10.75
N ALA A 45 11.49 15.51 10.89
CA ALA A 45 10.92 15.87 12.19
C ALA A 45 10.26 14.66 12.89
N ARG A 46 9.52 13.85 12.12
CA ARG A 46 8.91 12.60 12.63
C ARG A 46 9.97 11.58 13.05
N ILE A 47 11.00 11.35 12.23
CA ILE A 47 12.11 10.43 12.54
C ILE A 47 12.80 10.83 13.84
N ASN A 48 13.13 12.11 13.99
CA ASN A 48 13.79 12.63 15.19
C ASN A 48 12.92 12.43 16.45
N THR A 49 11.62 12.64 16.33
CA THR A 49 10.65 12.41 17.41
C THR A 49 10.59 10.93 17.81
N ILE A 50 10.57 10.01 16.82
CA ILE A 50 10.62 8.56 17.06
C ILE A 50 11.92 8.17 17.78
N LYS A 51 13.08 8.63 17.29
CA LYS A 51 14.40 8.35 17.89
C LYS A 51 14.47 8.87 19.34
N LYS A 52 13.91 10.05 19.61
CA LYS A 52 13.79 10.61 20.98
C LYS A 52 12.97 9.70 21.89
N ILE A 53 11.79 9.26 21.44
CA ILE A 53 10.90 8.39 22.23
C ILE A 53 11.52 7.01 22.48
N ARG A 54 12.26 6.44 21.51
CA ARG A 54 13.06 5.22 21.72
C ARG A 54 14.02 5.39 22.91
N LYS A 55 14.75 6.51 22.95
CA LYS A 55 15.74 6.83 24.00
C LYS A 55 15.10 7.04 25.36
N GLU A 56 13.98 7.77 25.42
CA GLU A 56 13.29 8.11 26.68
C GLU A 56 12.55 6.92 27.30
N THR A 57 11.95 6.07 26.46
CA THR A 57 11.08 4.98 26.93
C THR A 57 11.75 3.61 26.98
N GLY A 58 12.94 3.47 26.37
CA GLY A 58 13.63 2.19 26.18
C GLY A 58 12.90 1.20 25.25
N ARG A 59 11.84 1.63 24.57
CA ARG A 59 11.08 0.79 23.63
C ARG A 59 11.78 0.71 22.28
N VAL A 60 11.79 -0.48 21.71
CA VAL A 60 12.25 -0.72 20.34
C VAL A 60 11.08 -0.47 19.39
N ILE A 61 11.17 0.60 18.59
CA ILE A 61 10.13 1.02 17.64
C ILE A 61 10.78 1.20 16.27
N ALA A 62 10.73 0.24 15.36
CA ALA A 62 11.38 0.38 14.04
C ALA A 62 10.75 1.51 13.20
N ILE A 63 11.48 2.05 12.22
CA ILE A 63 11.01 3.03 11.22
C ILE A 63 10.92 2.32 9.87
N LEU A 64 9.74 2.40 9.25
CA LEU A 64 9.46 1.87 7.93
C LEU A 64 9.16 3.04 6.99
N LEU A 65 9.99 3.22 5.97
CA LEU A 65 9.75 4.16 4.87
C LEU A 65 8.90 3.46 3.82
N ASP A 66 7.71 3.97 3.52
CA ASP A 66 6.85 3.45 2.44
C ASP A 66 6.99 4.36 1.22
N THR A 67 7.56 3.82 0.14
CA THR A 67 7.81 4.57 -1.09
C THR A 67 6.51 4.89 -1.81
N LYS A 68 6.52 5.94 -2.62
CA LYS A 68 5.33 6.27 -3.42
C LYS A 68 5.13 5.25 -4.55
N GLY A 69 6.24 4.84 -5.17
CA GLY A 69 6.26 3.89 -6.26
C GLY A 69 5.80 4.48 -7.60
N PRO A 70 5.95 3.68 -8.66
CA PRO A 70 5.48 4.03 -9.99
C PRO A 70 3.95 3.94 -10.09
N GLU A 71 3.28 5.05 -10.38
CA GLU A 71 1.83 5.10 -10.59
C GLU A 71 1.48 5.81 -11.91
N ILE A 72 0.38 5.39 -12.53
CA ILE A 72 -0.21 6.12 -13.66
C ILE A 72 -1.27 7.05 -13.09
N ARG A 73 -1.27 8.32 -13.50
CA ARG A 73 -2.28 9.30 -13.08
C ARG A 73 -2.89 10.02 -14.26
N THR A 74 -4.09 10.54 -14.09
CA THR A 74 -4.65 11.56 -14.99
C THR A 74 -3.89 12.88 -14.87
N HIS A 75 -3.91 13.69 -15.91
CA HIS A 75 -3.52 15.10 -15.80
C HIS A 75 -4.68 15.93 -15.22
N ASP A 76 -4.59 17.26 -15.35
CA ASP A 76 -5.63 18.17 -14.88
C ASP A 76 -6.88 18.10 -15.77
N MET A 77 -8.03 18.15 -15.11
CA MET A 77 -9.36 18.16 -15.72
C MET A 77 -9.87 19.60 -15.80
N GLU A 78 -10.64 19.91 -16.85
CA GLU A 78 -11.33 21.19 -16.95
C GLU A 78 -12.21 21.42 -15.71
N ASN A 79 -12.16 22.63 -15.14
CA ASN A 79 -12.84 23.00 -13.90
C ASN A 79 -12.48 22.14 -12.67
N GLY A 80 -11.37 21.37 -12.73
CA GLY A 80 -10.86 20.54 -11.64
C GLY A 80 -11.55 19.17 -11.50
N ALA A 81 -12.64 18.92 -12.23
CA ALA A 81 -13.37 17.67 -12.23
C ALA A 81 -14.29 17.52 -13.44
N ILE A 82 -14.45 16.29 -13.93
CA ILE A 82 -15.38 15.93 -15.01
C ILE A 82 -16.30 14.81 -14.51
N GLU A 83 -17.58 14.93 -14.84
CA GLU A 83 -18.58 13.90 -14.62
C GLU A 83 -18.80 13.08 -15.88
N PHE A 84 -18.51 11.78 -15.78
CA PHE A 84 -18.75 10.79 -16.83
C PHE A 84 -20.03 10.02 -16.56
N HIS A 85 -20.78 9.70 -17.62
CA HIS A 85 -21.98 8.89 -17.58
C HIS A 85 -21.76 7.55 -18.26
N THR A 86 -22.47 6.54 -17.78
CA THR A 86 -22.46 5.20 -18.38
C THR A 86 -22.84 5.27 -19.87
N GLY A 87 -22.01 4.69 -20.73
CA GLY A 87 -22.17 4.71 -22.18
C GLY A 87 -21.49 5.88 -22.90
N ASP A 88 -20.96 6.87 -22.17
CA ASP A 88 -20.15 7.94 -22.78
C ASP A 88 -18.93 7.36 -23.49
N VAL A 89 -18.55 7.96 -24.62
CA VAL A 89 -17.32 7.64 -25.34
C VAL A 89 -16.27 8.69 -25.00
N VAL A 90 -15.12 8.24 -24.51
CA VAL A 90 -14.00 9.11 -24.10
C VAL A 90 -12.69 8.62 -24.72
N ARG A 91 -11.80 9.57 -25.04
CA ARG A 91 -10.46 9.31 -25.56
C ARG A 91 -9.40 9.58 -24.49
N ILE A 92 -8.49 8.64 -24.29
CA ILE A 92 -7.31 8.82 -23.45
C ILE A 92 -6.13 9.17 -24.36
N SER A 93 -5.61 10.38 -24.22
CA SER A 93 -4.48 10.93 -24.96
C SER A 93 -3.15 10.51 -24.33
N MET A 94 -2.23 10.02 -25.15
CA MET A 94 -0.85 9.75 -24.72
C MET A 94 0.02 11.02 -24.66
N THR A 95 -0.51 12.16 -25.13
CA THR A 95 0.06 13.50 -24.96
C THR A 95 -0.79 14.31 -23.98
N GLU A 96 -0.15 15.14 -23.15
CA GLU A 96 -0.85 15.97 -22.17
C GLU A 96 -1.86 16.91 -22.83
N VAL A 97 -3.11 16.87 -22.34
CA VAL A 97 -4.20 17.77 -22.72
C VAL A 97 -5.01 18.13 -21.47
N LEU A 98 -5.70 19.27 -21.50
CA LEU A 98 -6.70 19.57 -20.48
C LEU A 98 -7.88 18.61 -20.65
N GLY A 99 -8.24 17.87 -19.60
CA GLY A 99 -9.30 16.88 -19.67
C GLY A 99 -10.69 17.50 -19.89
N THR A 100 -11.50 16.88 -20.75
CA THR A 100 -12.92 17.18 -21.00
C THR A 100 -13.74 15.88 -21.00
N LYS A 101 -15.05 15.98 -21.23
CA LYS A 101 -15.91 14.78 -21.36
C LYS A 101 -15.51 13.88 -22.53
N GLU A 102 -14.92 14.45 -23.57
CA GLU A 102 -14.56 13.76 -24.80
C GLU A 102 -13.13 13.21 -24.77
N LYS A 103 -12.21 13.89 -24.07
CA LYS A 103 -10.79 13.53 -24.10
C LYS A 103 -10.04 13.97 -22.84
N PHE A 104 -9.19 13.12 -22.28
CA PHE A 104 -8.25 13.47 -21.20
C PHE A 104 -6.90 12.78 -21.41
N SER A 105 -5.86 13.16 -20.68
CA SER A 105 -4.52 12.56 -20.77
C SER A 105 -4.07 11.90 -19.47
N ILE A 106 -3.05 11.04 -19.59
CA ILE A 106 -2.42 10.32 -18.48
C ILE A 106 -0.90 10.48 -18.49
N THR A 107 -0.26 10.24 -17.34
CA THR A 107 1.19 10.40 -17.16
C THR A 107 2.04 9.28 -17.77
N TYR A 108 1.43 8.24 -18.35
CA TYR A 108 2.12 7.08 -18.93
C TYR A 108 1.75 6.87 -20.40
N PRO A 109 2.46 7.51 -21.34
CA PRO A 109 2.20 7.42 -22.79
C PRO A 109 2.33 6.00 -23.36
N GLU A 110 3.12 5.14 -22.72
CA GLU A 110 3.31 3.75 -23.16
C GLU A 110 2.09 2.86 -22.90
N LEU A 111 1.06 3.35 -22.18
CA LEU A 111 -0.15 2.57 -21.92
C LEU A 111 -0.81 2.06 -23.20
N ILE A 112 -0.73 2.84 -24.28
CA ILE A 112 -1.27 2.48 -25.60
C ILE A 112 -0.67 1.17 -26.16
N ASN A 113 0.55 0.82 -25.74
CA ASN A 113 1.24 -0.41 -26.16
C ASN A 113 0.96 -1.59 -25.24
N ASP A 114 0.37 -1.35 -24.07
CA ASP A 114 0.14 -2.35 -23.03
C ASP A 114 -1.33 -2.84 -23.03
N VAL A 115 -2.27 -2.01 -23.48
CA VAL A 115 -3.70 -2.37 -23.56
C VAL A 115 -4.13 -2.89 -24.94
N LYS A 116 -5.30 -3.51 -25.00
CA LYS A 116 -5.95 -3.98 -26.24
C LYS A 116 -7.46 -3.77 -26.16
N PRO A 117 -8.20 -3.82 -27.28
CA PRO A 117 -9.66 -3.86 -27.24
C PRO A 117 -10.15 -4.96 -26.28
N GLY A 118 -11.08 -4.59 -25.39
CA GLY A 118 -11.58 -5.44 -24.29
C GLY A 118 -10.81 -5.31 -22.97
N SER A 119 -9.67 -4.62 -22.92
CA SER A 119 -9.02 -4.24 -21.65
C SER A 119 -9.92 -3.31 -20.83
N ILE A 120 -9.78 -3.39 -19.51
CA ILE A 120 -10.46 -2.49 -18.57
C ILE A 120 -9.43 -1.50 -18.03
N ILE A 121 -9.79 -0.23 -18.01
CA ILE A 121 -9.04 0.85 -17.36
C ILE A 121 -9.92 1.38 -16.23
N LEU A 122 -9.37 1.45 -15.04
CA LEU A 122 -10.04 1.94 -13.84
C LEU A 122 -9.45 3.29 -13.46
N VAL A 123 -10.30 4.26 -13.15
CA VAL A 123 -9.92 5.62 -12.78
C VAL A 123 -10.36 5.92 -11.36
N ASP A 124 -9.49 6.56 -10.59
CA ASP A 124 -9.71 6.95 -9.20
C ASP A 124 -10.06 5.73 -8.31
N ASP A 125 -9.11 4.80 -8.22
CA ASP A 125 -9.19 3.57 -7.40
C ASP A 125 -10.43 2.71 -7.74
N GLY A 126 -10.78 2.65 -9.04
CA GLY A 126 -11.93 1.88 -9.52
C GLY A 126 -13.27 2.61 -9.45
N LEU A 127 -13.30 3.90 -9.09
CA LEU A 127 -14.54 4.69 -9.07
C LEU A 127 -15.21 4.76 -10.44
N VAL A 128 -14.44 4.91 -11.53
CA VAL A 128 -14.96 4.91 -12.90
C VAL A 128 -14.23 3.85 -13.71
N GLY A 129 -14.98 2.88 -14.26
CA GLY A 129 -14.47 1.87 -15.16
C GLY A 129 -14.66 2.26 -16.61
N LEU A 130 -13.63 2.06 -17.42
CA LEU A 130 -13.58 2.31 -18.85
C LEU A 130 -13.27 0.98 -19.58
N ALA A 131 -14.06 0.64 -20.58
CA ALA A 131 -13.78 -0.48 -21.48
C ALA A 131 -13.12 0.03 -22.75
N VAL A 132 -11.91 -0.46 -23.05
CA VAL A 132 -11.18 -0.11 -24.28
C VAL A 132 -11.90 -0.71 -25.48
N THR A 133 -12.33 0.14 -26.41
CA THR A 133 -12.97 -0.27 -27.67
C THR A 133 -12.00 -0.25 -28.84
N GLU A 134 -11.04 0.67 -28.84
CA GLU A 134 -10.07 0.85 -29.92
C GLU A 134 -8.75 1.41 -29.38
N VAL A 135 -7.64 1.02 -30.00
CA VAL A 135 -6.31 1.58 -29.77
C VAL A 135 -5.87 2.28 -31.06
N ASP A 136 -5.95 3.61 -31.07
CA ASP A 136 -5.67 4.47 -32.22
C ASP A 136 -4.21 4.94 -32.18
N HIS A 137 -3.32 4.08 -32.67
CA HIS A 137 -1.88 4.39 -32.73
C HIS A 137 -1.56 5.56 -33.66
N ALA A 138 -2.41 5.88 -34.64
CA ALA A 138 -2.16 6.98 -35.58
C ALA A 138 -2.27 8.34 -34.87
N ASN A 139 -3.23 8.47 -33.95
CA ASN A 139 -3.43 9.68 -33.15
C ASN A 139 -2.78 9.61 -31.75
N GLY A 140 -2.30 8.44 -31.33
CA GLY A 140 -1.75 8.24 -30.00
C GLY A 140 -2.84 8.30 -28.92
N GLU A 141 -3.97 7.66 -29.18
CA GLU A 141 -5.17 7.72 -28.33
C GLU A 141 -5.77 6.32 -28.07
N ILE A 142 -6.36 6.14 -26.89
CA ILE A 142 -7.15 4.95 -26.55
C ILE A 142 -8.62 5.37 -26.47
N VAL A 143 -9.48 4.74 -27.28
CA VAL A 143 -10.91 5.01 -27.26
C VAL A 143 -11.58 4.05 -26.28
N CYS A 144 -12.38 4.59 -25.36
CA CYS A 144 -13.06 3.83 -24.34
C CYS A 144 -14.55 4.17 -24.27
N VAL A 145 -15.33 3.21 -23.76
CA VAL A 145 -16.70 3.42 -23.31
C VAL A 145 -16.74 3.38 -21.79
N VAL A 146 -17.46 4.32 -21.18
CA VAL A 146 -17.63 4.39 -19.72
C VAL A 146 -18.62 3.32 -19.26
N ASN A 147 -18.18 2.44 -18.36
CA ASN A 147 -18.99 1.33 -17.84
C ASN A 147 -19.90 1.74 -16.67
N ASN A 148 -19.51 2.76 -15.89
CA ASN A 148 -20.29 3.26 -14.77
C ASN A 148 -20.05 4.77 -14.58
N SER A 149 -21.09 5.48 -14.15
CA SER A 149 -21.04 6.93 -13.96
C SER A 149 -20.23 7.32 -12.73
N GLY A 150 -19.53 8.46 -12.78
CA GLY A 150 -18.76 8.99 -11.67
C GLY A 150 -18.02 10.29 -11.99
N VAL A 151 -17.44 10.90 -10.96
CA VAL A 151 -16.70 12.16 -11.07
C VAL A 151 -15.20 11.89 -10.96
N VAL A 152 -14.45 12.23 -12.01
CA VAL A 152 -12.99 12.15 -12.03
C VAL A 152 -12.40 13.54 -11.81
N LYS A 153 -11.55 13.67 -10.79
CA LYS A 153 -10.85 14.93 -10.46
C LYS A 153 -9.46 14.97 -11.09
N ASN A 154 -8.70 16.03 -10.83
CA ASN A 154 -7.30 16.13 -11.23
C ASN A 154 -6.45 15.04 -10.58
N LYS A 155 -5.43 14.57 -11.31
CA LYS A 155 -4.35 13.73 -10.77
C LYS A 155 -4.86 12.47 -10.08
N LYS A 156 -5.88 11.80 -10.64
CA LYS A 156 -6.41 10.55 -10.09
C LYS A 156 -5.65 9.34 -10.62
N GLY A 157 -5.58 8.28 -9.81
CA GLY A 157 -4.90 7.04 -10.17
C GLY A 157 -5.55 6.36 -11.35
N ILE A 158 -4.75 5.67 -12.15
CA ILE A 158 -5.15 4.82 -13.26
C ILE A 158 -4.63 3.42 -13.00
N ASN A 159 -5.56 2.47 -13.00
CA ASN A 159 -5.31 1.05 -12.78
C ASN A 159 -5.74 0.28 -14.02
N VAL A 160 -5.02 -0.80 -14.35
CA VAL A 160 -5.24 -1.52 -15.63
C VAL A 160 -5.20 -3.03 -15.36
N PRO A 161 -6.27 -3.59 -14.77
CA PRO A 161 -6.31 -4.98 -14.35
C PRO A 161 -5.93 -5.96 -15.46
N GLY A 162 -5.05 -6.90 -15.13
CA GLY A 162 -4.59 -7.96 -16.04
C GLY A 162 -3.61 -7.50 -17.13
N VAL A 163 -3.13 -6.25 -17.08
CA VAL A 163 -2.14 -5.71 -18.01
C VAL A 163 -0.78 -5.59 -17.33
N LYS A 164 0.27 -6.10 -17.99
CA LYS A 164 1.66 -5.97 -17.53
C LYS A 164 2.23 -4.64 -18.03
N THR A 165 2.38 -3.68 -17.13
CA THR A 165 2.90 -2.35 -17.48
C THR A 165 4.43 -2.32 -17.42
N LYS A 166 5.06 -1.48 -18.24
CA LYS A 166 6.54 -1.35 -18.30
C LYS A 166 7.10 -0.21 -17.45
N LEU A 167 6.38 0.18 -16.40
CA LEU A 167 6.91 1.14 -15.42
C LEU A 167 8.18 0.60 -14.75
N PRO A 168 9.15 1.46 -14.41
CA PRO A 168 10.36 1.06 -13.67
C PRO A 168 10.03 0.51 -12.28
N GLY A 169 10.97 -0.16 -11.61
CA GLY A 169 10.77 -0.67 -10.25
C GLY A 169 10.65 0.45 -9.20
N ILE A 170 11.45 1.51 -9.37
CA ILE A 170 11.39 2.73 -8.55
C ILE A 170 11.42 3.99 -9.42
N THR A 171 10.80 5.07 -8.94
CA THR A 171 10.88 6.40 -9.57
C THR A 171 12.11 7.18 -9.10
N GLU A 172 12.46 8.28 -9.78
CA GLU A 172 13.53 9.18 -9.32
C GLU A 172 13.23 9.77 -7.93
N LYS A 173 11.94 10.05 -7.65
CA LYS A 173 11.51 10.46 -6.32
C LYS A 173 11.75 9.34 -5.30
N ASP A 174 11.39 8.10 -5.61
CA ASP A 174 11.61 6.98 -4.70
C ASP A 174 13.11 6.78 -4.45
N ARG A 175 13.97 6.95 -5.46
CA ARG A 175 15.44 6.92 -5.29
C ARG A 175 15.88 7.97 -4.28
N ALA A 176 15.42 9.22 -4.41
CA ALA A 176 15.73 10.30 -3.48
C ALA A 176 15.19 10.02 -2.06
N ASP A 177 13.98 9.47 -1.94
CA ASP A 177 13.36 9.10 -0.68
C ASP A 177 14.12 7.97 0.04
N ILE A 178 14.58 6.96 -0.71
CA ILE A 178 15.39 5.86 -0.16
C ILE A 178 16.75 6.37 0.31
N ILE A 179 17.42 7.25 -0.44
CA ILE A 179 18.68 7.87 -0.03
C ILE A 179 18.48 8.68 1.26
N PHE A 180 17.42 9.50 1.32
CA PHE A 180 17.05 10.20 2.55
C PHE A 180 16.84 9.23 3.72
N GLY A 181 16.16 8.10 3.46
CA GLY A 181 15.97 7.04 4.45
C GLY A 181 17.29 6.46 4.97
N ILE A 182 18.24 6.17 4.07
CA ILE A 182 19.58 5.67 4.41
C ILE A 182 20.30 6.68 5.33
N GLU A 183 20.30 7.95 4.97
CA GLU A 183 20.96 9.02 5.74
C GLU A 183 20.37 9.21 7.15
N ASN A 184 19.15 8.70 7.38
CA ASN A 184 18.40 8.87 8.61
C ASN A 184 18.19 7.57 9.40
N ASP A 185 18.96 6.52 9.12
CA ASP A 185 18.96 5.24 9.83
C ASP A 185 17.56 4.61 9.96
N ILE A 186 16.81 4.55 8.86
CA ILE A 186 15.56 3.77 8.83
C ILE A 186 15.85 2.26 8.92
N ASP A 187 14.85 1.49 9.33
CA ASP A 187 15.01 0.05 9.54
C ASP A 187 14.45 -0.77 8.35
N PHE A 188 13.37 -0.28 7.72
CA PHE A 188 12.67 -0.96 6.63
C PHE A 188 12.33 0.00 5.49
N ILE A 189 12.32 -0.52 4.27
CA ILE A 189 11.71 0.10 3.09
C ILE A 189 10.55 -0.78 2.64
N ALA A 190 9.34 -0.24 2.62
CA ALA A 190 8.21 -0.84 1.93
C ALA A 190 8.15 -0.28 0.50
N ALA A 191 8.29 -1.18 -0.49
CA ALA A 191 8.38 -0.81 -1.90
C ALA A 191 7.01 -0.98 -2.57
N SER A 192 6.40 0.13 -3.00
CA SER A 192 5.09 0.17 -3.66
C SER A 192 5.13 -0.40 -5.09
N PHE A 193 4.01 -0.96 -5.54
CA PHE A 193 3.79 -1.48 -6.90
C PHE A 193 4.84 -2.50 -7.40
N VAL A 194 5.41 -3.31 -6.50
CA VAL A 194 6.37 -4.35 -6.89
C VAL A 194 5.65 -5.46 -7.65
N ARG A 195 6.17 -5.76 -8.84
CA ARG A 195 5.60 -6.72 -9.78
C ARG A 195 6.59 -7.83 -10.14
N ARG A 196 7.89 -7.56 -10.02
CA ARG A 196 8.96 -8.44 -10.50
C ARG A 196 10.12 -8.48 -9.51
N ALA A 197 10.89 -9.55 -9.56
CA ALA A 197 12.14 -9.65 -8.80
C ALA A 197 13.12 -8.50 -9.12
N SER A 198 13.12 -7.98 -10.35
CA SER A 198 13.95 -6.83 -10.77
C SER A 198 13.65 -5.57 -9.96
N ASP A 199 12.40 -5.32 -9.59
CA ASP A 199 12.01 -4.11 -8.87
C ASP A 199 12.64 -4.08 -7.46
N VAL A 200 12.69 -5.26 -6.82
CA VAL A 200 13.39 -5.45 -5.54
C VAL A 200 14.90 -5.35 -5.71
N GLN A 201 15.42 -5.87 -6.83
CA GLN A 201 16.85 -5.84 -7.14
C GLN A 201 17.36 -4.40 -7.33
N GLU A 202 16.59 -3.52 -7.97
CA GLU A 202 16.89 -2.09 -8.12
C GLU A 202 17.13 -1.41 -6.75
N ILE A 203 16.23 -1.62 -5.79
CA ILE A 203 16.38 -1.09 -4.42
C ILE A 203 17.58 -1.73 -3.72
N ARG A 204 17.76 -3.05 -3.89
CA ARG A 204 18.88 -3.77 -3.28
C ARG A 204 20.24 -3.23 -3.74
N ASP A 205 20.38 -2.92 -5.03
CA ASP A 205 21.62 -2.39 -5.58
C ASP A 205 21.86 -0.95 -5.12
N LEU A 206 20.81 -0.12 -5.04
CA LEU A 206 20.90 1.21 -4.42
C LEU A 206 21.38 1.13 -2.96
N LEU A 207 20.84 0.20 -2.16
CA LEU A 207 21.31 0.00 -0.78
C LEU A 207 22.78 -0.45 -0.73
N LYS A 208 23.25 -1.29 -1.67
CA LYS A 208 24.66 -1.71 -1.75
C LYS A 208 25.58 -0.53 -2.08
N GLU A 209 25.20 0.31 -3.05
CA GLU A 209 25.96 1.51 -3.44
C GLU A 209 26.23 2.43 -2.24
N HIS A 210 25.28 2.50 -1.31
CA HIS A 210 25.35 3.34 -0.11
C HIS A 210 25.78 2.58 1.18
N ASN A 211 26.25 1.33 1.08
CA ASN A 211 26.62 0.48 2.23
C ASN A 211 25.49 0.31 3.27
N ALA A 212 24.24 0.31 2.83
CA ALA A 212 23.04 0.29 3.66
C ALA A 212 22.27 -1.04 3.56
N THR A 213 22.96 -2.15 3.26
CA THR A 213 22.33 -3.47 3.06
C THR A 213 21.71 -4.09 4.31
N HIS A 214 21.82 -3.42 5.45
CA HIS A 214 21.14 -3.80 6.71
C HIS A 214 19.68 -3.35 6.75
N ILE A 215 19.27 -2.44 5.86
CA ILE A 215 17.88 -2.01 5.70
C ILE A 215 17.10 -3.11 4.96
N GLN A 216 16.00 -3.54 5.55
CA GLN A 216 15.21 -4.66 5.03
C GLN A 216 14.18 -4.16 4.00
N ILE A 217 14.03 -4.89 2.89
CA ILE A 217 13.09 -4.56 1.81
C ILE A 217 11.80 -5.39 1.93
N ILE A 218 10.65 -4.71 1.98
CA ILE A 218 9.31 -5.25 2.13
C ILE A 218 8.48 -4.88 0.88
N PRO A 219 8.44 -5.71 -0.17
CA PRO A 219 7.61 -5.45 -1.34
C PRO A 219 6.13 -5.39 -0.97
N LYS A 220 5.40 -4.47 -1.58
CA LYS A 220 3.94 -4.38 -1.51
C LYS A 220 3.36 -5.04 -2.76
N ILE A 221 2.58 -6.10 -2.55
CA ILE A 221 1.90 -6.80 -3.63
C ILE A 221 0.52 -6.21 -3.79
N GLU A 222 0.30 -5.58 -4.94
CA GLU A 222 -0.84 -4.71 -5.20
C GLU A 222 -1.57 -5.08 -6.51
N ASN A 223 -1.04 -5.99 -7.32
CA ASN A 223 -1.66 -6.38 -8.59
C ASN A 223 -1.39 -7.84 -8.99
N GLN A 224 -2.03 -8.27 -10.08
CA GLN A 224 -1.92 -9.64 -10.59
C GLN A 224 -0.48 -10.04 -10.95
N GLU A 225 0.30 -9.16 -11.57
CA GLU A 225 1.68 -9.49 -11.96
C GLU A 225 2.56 -9.80 -10.73
N GLY A 226 2.42 -9.01 -9.65
CA GLY A 226 3.10 -9.28 -8.39
C GLY A 226 2.63 -10.57 -7.70
N ILE A 227 1.35 -10.92 -7.83
CA ILE A 227 0.79 -12.19 -7.33
C ILE A 227 1.39 -13.37 -8.10
N ASP A 228 1.43 -13.29 -9.43
CA ASP A 228 1.94 -14.34 -10.30
C ASP A 228 3.44 -14.59 -10.07
N ASN A 229 4.20 -13.51 -9.83
CA ASN A 229 5.66 -13.53 -9.64
C ASN A 229 6.07 -13.63 -8.17
N ILE A 230 5.15 -13.96 -7.24
CA ILE A 230 5.43 -13.87 -5.81
C ILE A 230 6.65 -14.68 -5.36
N ASP A 231 6.90 -15.85 -5.95
CA ASP A 231 8.00 -16.72 -5.54
C ASP A 231 9.38 -16.10 -5.88
N GLU A 232 9.52 -15.47 -7.05
CA GLU A 232 10.76 -14.79 -7.43
C GLU A 232 10.95 -13.47 -6.67
N ILE A 233 9.87 -12.72 -6.41
CA ILE A 233 9.90 -11.52 -5.58
C ILE A 233 10.37 -11.89 -4.17
N LEU A 234 9.73 -12.89 -3.57
CA LEU A 234 10.10 -13.34 -2.23
C LEU A 234 11.54 -13.82 -2.19
N ALA A 235 12.09 -14.46 -3.22
CA ALA A 235 13.48 -14.91 -3.22
C ALA A 235 14.50 -13.78 -2.95
N LEU A 236 14.24 -12.56 -3.46
CA LEU A 236 15.12 -11.39 -3.29
C LEU A 236 14.72 -10.42 -2.16
N SER A 237 13.59 -10.68 -1.50
CA SER A 237 13.00 -9.78 -0.49
C SER A 237 13.31 -10.19 0.93
N ASP A 238 13.14 -9.28 1.89
CA ASP A 238 13.35 -9.54 3.31
C ASP A 238 12.05 -9.80 4.08
N GLY A 239 10.91 -9.49 3.47
CA GLY A 239 9.57 -9.69 3.99
C GLY A 239 8.54 -9.45 2.88
N LEU A 240 7.30 -9.18 3.27
CA LEU A 240 6.22 -8.83 2.34
C LEU A 240 5.17 -7.95 3.00
N MET A 241 4.49 -7.11 2.23
CA MET A 241 3.26 -6.44 2.63
C MET A 241 2.12 -6.82 1.68
N VAL A 242 1.01 -7.27 2.26
CA VAL A 242 -0.23 -7.55 1.54
C VAL A 242 -1.11 -6.30 1.63
N ALA A 243 -1.13 -5.50 0.56
CA ALA A 243 -1.85 -4.23 0.48
C ALA A 243 -3.23 -4.44 -0.16
N ARG A 244 -4.23 -4.74 0.67
CA ARG A 244 -5.54 -5.26 0.24
C ARG A 244 -6.41 -4.22 -0.46
N GLY A 245 -6.28 -2.95 -0.10
CA GLY A 245 -6.97 -1.82 -0.72
C GLY A 245 -6.55 -1.70 -2.18
N ASP A 246 -5.25 -1.53 -2.42
CA ASP A 246 -4.69 -1.43 -3.78
C ASP A 246 -4.94 -2.71 -4.59
N MET A 247 -4.71 -3.88 -3.97
CA MET A 247 -5.00 -5.17 -4.59
C MET A 247 -6.47 -5.33 -4.99
N GLY A 248 -7.42 -4.88 -4.16
CA GLY A 248 -8.84 -4.96 -4.45
C GLY A 248 -9.32 -4.07 -5.61
N VAL A 249 -8.48 -3.15 -6.09
CA VAL A 249 -8.71 -2.41 -7.33
C VAL A 249 -8.27 -3.24 -8.56
N GLU A 250 -7.17 -3.99 -8.43
CA GLU A 250 -6.53 -4.69 -9.55
C GLU A 250 -7.01 -6.14 -9.75
N ILE A 251 -7.57 -6.78 -8.72
CA ILE A 251 -8.17 -8.12 -8.80
C ILE A 251 -9.61 -8.10 -8.25
N ALA A 252 -10.38 -9.14 -8.59
CA ALA A 252 -11.73 -9.28 -8.08
C ALA A 252 -11.75 -9.33 -6.53
N ALA A 253 -12.67 -8.60 -5.92
CA ALA A 253 -12.73 -8.44 -4.46
C ALA A 253 -12.90 -9.79 -3.73
N GLU A 254 -13.60 -10.73 -4.32
CA GLU A 254 -13.78 -12.09 -3.80
C GLU A 254 -12.50 -12.95 -3.81
N GLU A 255 -11.51 -12.60 -4.64
CA GLU A 255 -10.21 -13.28 -4.72
C GLU A 255 -9.22 -12.76 -3.68
N VAL A 256 -9.35 -11.50 -3.24
CA VAL A 256 -8.42 -10.85 -2.29
C VAL A 256 -8.20 -11.69 -1.01
N PRO A 257 -9.24 -12.23 -0.33
CA PRO A 257 -9.03 -13.04 0.86
C PRO A 257 -8.27 -14.35 0.59
N ILE A 258 -8.42 -14.92 -0.61
CA ILE A 258 -7.74 -16.16 -1.01
C ILE A 258 -6.26 -15.87 -1.29
N VAL A 259 -5.99 -14.79 -2.03
CA VAL A 259 -4.63 -14.33 -2.33
C VAL A 259 -3.90 -13.95 -1.04
N GLN A 260 -4.53 -13.20 -0.12
CA GLN A 260 -3.94 -12.88 1.19
C GLN A 260 -3.43 -14.13 1.91
N LYS A 261 -4.27 -15.16 2.03
CA LYS A 261 -3.91 -16.43 2.70
C LYS A 261 -2.73 -17.10 2.01
N MET A 262 -2.74 -17.11 0.69
CA MET A 262 -1.66 -17.68 -0.12
C MET A 262 -0.34 -16.95 0.11
N LEU A 263 -0.34 -15.61 0.04
CA LEU A 263 0.85 -14.77 0.23
C LEU A 263 1.42 -14.93 1.64
N ILE A 264 0.59 -14.86 2.68
CA ILE A 264 1.00 -15.06 4.07
C ILE A 264 1.61 -16.45 4.25
N LYS A 265 0.97 -17.50 3.72
CA LYS A 265 1.49 -18.87 3.82
C LYS A 265 2.87 -19.04 3.16
N LYS A 266 3.10 -18.42 1.99
CA LYS A 266 4.40 -18.45 1.32
C LYS A 266 5.48 -17.75 2.16
N CYS A 267 5.17 -16.58 2.72
CA CYS A 267 6.06 -15.87 3.65
C CYS A 267 6.43 -16.73 4.86
N ASN A 268 5.43 -17.34 5.50
CA ASN A 268 5.60 -18.22 6.64
C ASN A 268 6.47 -19.45 6.32
N THR A 269 6.32 -20.00 5.11
CA THR A 269 7.11 -21.15 4.64
C THR A 269 8.59 -20.78 4.48
N LEU A 270 8.88 -19.55 4.06
CA LEU A 270 10.25 -19.04 3.87
C LEU A 270 10.83 -18.38 5.14
N GLY A 271 10.04 -18.25 6.21
CA GLY A 271 10.43 -17.53 7.42
C GLY A 271 10.63 -16.03 7.20
N LYS A 272 9.93 -15.44 6.22
CA LYS A 272 10.00 -14.00 5.91
C LYS A 272 8.83 -13.28 6.56
N PRO A 273 9.05 -12.18 7.31
CA PRO A 273 7.96 -11.45 7.95
C PRO A 273 6.93 -10.92 6.94
N VAL A 274 5.64 -11.03 7.28
CA VAL A 274 4.55 -10.49 6.46
C VAL A 274 3.67 -9.50 7.22
N ILE A 275 3.35 -8.39 6.56
CA ILE A 275 2.48 -7.32 7.06
C ILE A 275 1.15 -7.38 6.31
N THR A 276 0.04 -7.55 7.03
CA THR A 276 -1.30 -7.35 6.45
C THR A 276 -1.69 -5.89 6.61
N ALA A 277 -2.00 -5.22 5.50
CA ALA A 277 -2.14 -3.77 5.41
C ALA A 277 -3.46 -3.33 4.76
N THR A 278 -3.84 -2.06 5.03
CA THR A 278 -5.04 -1.34 4.56
C THR A 278 -6.35 -1.98 5.01
N GLN A 279 -7.47 -1.24 5.04
CA GLN A 279 -8.81 -1.76 5.38
C GLN A 279 -8.89 -2.53 6.71
N MET A 280 -8.07 -2.18 7.70
CA MET A 280 -8.04 -2.92 8.98
C MET A 280 -9.12 -2.40 9.92
N LEU A 281 -8.97 -1.17 10.43
CA LEU A 281 -9.90 -0.55 11.37
C LEU A 281 -10.37 0.82 10.84
N ASP A 282 -10.51 0.97 9.52
CA ASP A 282 -10.74 2.25 8.83
C ASP A 282 -11.88 3.09 9.43
N SER A 283 -12.96 2.47 9.90
CA SER A 283 -14.06 3.18 10.56
C SER A 283 -13.62 3.95 11.80
N MET A 284 -12.51 3.55 12.44
CA MET A 284 -11.94 4.21 13.61
C MET A 284 -11.26 5.54 13.29
N GLN A 285 -11.10 5.90 12.02
CA GLN A 285 -10.75 7.28 11.67
C GLN A 285 -11.80 8.27 12.18
N ARG A 286 -13.08 7.86 12.24
CA ARG A 286 -14.21 8.72 12.64
C ARG A 286 -14.95 8.21 13.87
N ASN A 287 -14.68 6.99 14.32
CA ASN A 287 -15.41 6.35 15.41
C ASN A 287 -14.46 5.84 16.50
N PRO A 288 -14.85 5.91 17.78
CA PRO A 288 -14.03 5.41 18.88
C PRO A 288 -13.99 3.88 18.97
N ARG A 289 -14.78 3.16 18.15
CA ARG A 289 -14.85 1.69 18.12
C ARG A 289 -15.03 1.21 16.68
N PRO A 290 -14.40 0.08 16.31
CA PRO A 290 -14.55 -0.49 14.99
C PRO A 290 -15.85 -1.26 14.87
N THR A 291 -16.20 -1.62 13.64
CA THR A 291 -17.27 -2.55 13.33
C THR A 291 -16.89 -3.99 13.69
N ARG A 292 -17.89 -4.88 13.79
CA ARG A 292 -17.63 -6.31 14.00
C ARG A 292 -16.93 -6.96 12.80
N ALA A 293 -17.17 -6.45 11.60
CA ALA A 293 -16.55 -6.94 10.37
C ALA A 293 -15.02 -6.70 10.40
N GLU A 294 -14.61 -5.47 10.70
CA GLU A 294 -13.18 -5.08 10.86
C GLU A 294 -12.48 -5.90 11.96
N VAL A 295 -13.14 -6.12 13.11
CA VAL A 295 -12.58 -6.98 14.16
C VAL A 295 -12.37 -8.41 13.67
N GLY A 296 -13.34 -8.96 12.94
CA GLY A 296 -13.25 -10.29 12.34
C GLY A 296 -12.15 -10.38 11.30
N ASP A 297 -11.97 -9.34 10.50
CA ASP A 297 -10.96 -9.25 9.45
C ASP A 297 -9.53 -9.22 10.03
N VAL A 298 -9.26 -8.35 11.01
CA VAL A 298 -7.99 -8.33 11.76
C VAL A 298 -7.71 -9.70 12.39
N ALA A 299 -8.71 -10.33 13.02
CA ALA A 299 -8.55 -11.64 13.64
C ALA A 299 -8.21 -12.73 12.60
N ASN A 300 -8.82 -12.68 11.41
CA ASN A 300 -8.53 -13.61 10.33
C ASN A 300 -7.11 -13.44 9.77
N ALA A 301 -6.62 -12.20 9.61
CA ALA A 301 -5.22 -11.98 9.23
C ALA A 301 -4.24 -12.62 10.22
N ILE A 302 -4.54 -12.58 11.52
CA ILE A 302 -3.76 -13.25 12.57
C ILE A 302 -3.88 -14.77 12.47
N PHE A 303 -5.07 -15.32 12.22
CA PHE A 303 -5.26 -16.76 12.02
C PHE A 303 -4.56 -17.28 10.76
N ASP A 304 -4.47 -16.46 9.72
CA ASP A 304 -3.73 -16.77 8.49
C ASP A 304 -2.22 -16.83 8.75
N GLY A 305 -1.77 -16.19 9.84
CA GLY A 305 -0.41 -16.23 10.34
C GLY A 305 0.40 -15.00 9.96
N THR A 306 -0.22 -13.81 9.89
CA THR A 306 0.52 -12.57 9.68
C THR A 306 1.45 -12.25 10.85
N ASP A 307 2.66 -11.76 10.57
CA ASP A 307 3.61 -11.32 11.61
C ASP A 307 3.25 -9.95 12.16
N ALA A 308 2.69 -9.09 11.31
CA ALA A 308 2.26 -7.76 11.66
C ALA A 308 0.93 -7.37 11.00
N VAL A 309 0.24 -6.44 11.66
CA VAL A 309 -0.96 -5.75 11.15
C VAL A 309 -0.68 -4.26 11.11
N MET A 310 -1.20 -3.56 10.10
CA MET A 310 -0.88 -2.15 9.87
C MET A 310 -2.10 -1.23 9.93
N LEU A 311 -1.96 -0.12 10.66
CA LEU A 311 -2.89 1.01 10.64
C LEU A 311 -2.39 2.07 9.66
N SER A 312 -3.30 2.59 8.85
CA SER A 312 -3.07 3.57 7.81
C SER A 312 -3.64 4.93 8.24
N GLY A 313 -4.82 5.31 7.75
CA GLY A 313 -5.45 6.57 8.09
C GLY A 313 -5.83 6.66 9.57
N GLU A 314 -6.13 5.52 10.19
CA GLU A 314 -6.57 5.42 11.60
C GLU A 314 -5.58 6.06 12.57
N SER A 315 -4.28 5.85 12.34
CA SER A 315 -3.22 6.45 13.17
C SER A 315 -2.62 7.71 12.59
N ALA A 316 -2.71 7.93 11.27
CA ALA A 316 -2.09 9.07 10.61
C ALA A 316 -2.92 10.35 10.72
N ALA A 317 -4.23 10.27 10.47
CA ALA A 317 -5.12 11.43 10.35
C ALA A 317 -6.49 11.25 11.03
N GLY A 318 -6.77 10.08 11.60
CA GLY A 318 -8.02 9.79 12.29
C GLY A 318 -8.18 10.52 13.63
N ASP A 319 -9.43 10.64 14.08
CA ASP A 319 -9.80 11.29 15.34
C ASP A 319 -9.41 10.46 16.58
N PHE A 320 -9.21 9.14 16.41
CA PHE A 320 -9.00 8.18 17.50
C PHE A 320 -7.72 7.33 17.34
N PRO A 321 -6.53 7.94 17.16
CA PRO A 321 -5.33 7.21 16.77
C PRO A 321 -4.80 6.27 17.87
N VAL A 322 -4.88 6.69 19.14
CA VAL A 322 -4.40 5.87 20.28
C VAL A 322 -5.38 4.72 20.54
N GLU A 323 -6.67 4.98 20.44
CA GLU A 323 -7.74 4.00 20.58
C GLU A 323 -7.67 2.94 19.47
N ALA A 324 -7.35 3.32 18.24
CA ALA A 324 -7.13 2.39 17.13
C ALA A 324 -5.98 1.43 17.43
N VAL A 325 -4.82 1.94 17.88
CA VAL A 325 -3.67 1.10 18.27
C VAL A 325 -4.03 0.18 19.44
N ARG A 326 -4.69 0.71 20.48
CA ARG A 326 -5.10 -0.07 21.65
C ARG A 326 -6.10 -1.18 21.27
N THR A 327 -7.04 -0.86 20.38
CA THR A 327 -8.03 -1.83 19.88
C THR A 327 -7.36 -2.91 19.06
N MET A 328 -6.47 -2.54 18.15
CA MET A 328 -5.64 -3.48 17.39
C MET A 328 -4.87 -4.42 18.32
N ALA A 329 -4.20 -3.88 19.35
CA ALA A 329 -3.48 -4.66 20.34
C ALA A 329 -4.38 -5.64 21.12
N ASN A 330 -5.59 -5.21 21.49
CA ASN A 330 -6.57 -6.07 22.16
C ASN A 330 -7.03 -7.23 21.26
N ILE A 331 -7.28 -6.97 19.98
CA ILE A 331 -7.64 -8.01 19.00
C ILE A 331 -6.48 -9.00 18.84
N CYS A 332 -5.24 -8.53 18.68
CA CYS A 332 -4.05 -9.39 18.61
C CYS A 332 -3.96 -10.32 19.83
N VAL A 333 -4.00 -9.76 21.05
CA VAL A 333 -3.87 -10.55 22.28
C VAL A 333 -5.00 -11.57 22.42
N ARG A 334 -6.25 -11.18 22.15
CA ARG A 334 -7.41 -12.07 22.27
C ARG A 334 -7.36 -13.21 21.25
N THR A 335 -6.98 -12.92 20.01
CA THR A 335 -6.92 -13.90 18.92
C THR A 335 -5.78 -14.90 19.14
N GLU A 336 -4.61 -14.42 19.56
CA GLU A 336 -3.45 -15.26 19.87
C GLU A 336 -3.70 -16.26 21.01
N GLN A 337 -4.58 -15.93 21.96
CA GLN A 337 -4.99 -16.86 23.01
C GLN A 337 -5.68 -18.10 22.44
N GLU A 338 -6.48 -17.97 21.38
CA GLU A 338 -7.18 -19.10 20.74
C GLU A 338 -6.23 -19.98 19.91
N ILE A 339 -5.24 -19.39 19.22
CA ILE A 339 -4.24 -20.15 18.45
C ILE A 339 -3.50 -21.14 19.36
N ARG A 340 -3.07 -20.67 20.54
CA ARG A 340 -2.39 -21.53 21.53
C ARG A 340 -3.23 -22.69 22.03
N VAL A 341 -4.56 -22.51 22.11
CA VAL A 341 -5.47 -23.58 22.52
C VAL A 341 -5.51 -24.65 21.43
N ARG A 342 -5.63 -24.27 20.16
CA ARG A 342 -5.68 -25.21 19.02
C ARG A 342 -4.41 -26.05 18.89
N ASP A 343 -3.23 -25.43 19.02
CA ASP A 343 -1.96 -26.17 18.92
C ASP A 343 -1.79 -27.21 20.02
N LYS A 344 -2.27 -26.92 21.24
CA LYS A 344 -2.26 -27.88 22.36
C LYS A 344 -3.15 -29.11 22.11
N PHE A 345 -4.24 -28.96 21.36
CA PHE A 345 -5.08 -30.10 20.99
C PHE A 345 -4.43 -30.94 19.88
N LYS A 346 -3.75 -30.32 18.91
CA LYS A 346 -2.99 -31.06 17.88
C LYS A 346 -1.81 -31.85 18.45
N LEU A 347 -1.15 -31.36 19.50
CA LEU A 347 -0.07 -32.07 20.19
C LEU A 347 -0.55 -33.24 21.08
N LYS A 348 -1.87 -33.35 21.31
CA LYS A 348 -2.48 -34.43 22.12
C LYS A 348 -3.12 -35.54 21.27
N ALA A 349 -3.16 -35.38 19.94
CA ALA A 349 -3.71 -36.35 18.99
C ALA A 349 -2.56 -37.05 18.26
#